data_AF-A0A5E4GP08-F1
#
_entry.id   AF-A0A5E4GP08-F1
#
_cell.length_a   1.000
_cell.length_b   1.000
_cell.length_c   1.000
_cell.angle_alpha   90.00
_cell.angle_beta   90.00
_cell.angle_gamma   90.00
#
_symmetry.space_group_name_H-M   'P 1'
#
loop_
_entity.id
_entity.type
_entity.pdbx_description
1 polymer ?
#
loop_
_entity_poly.entity_id
_entity_poly.type
_entity_poly.pdbx_seq_one_letter_code
_entity_poly.pdbx_strand_id
1 'polypeptide(L)'
;ESIQSLERQSSPAEELSQILKRANNFLHFVLQNAPVVIGHQDKELLYGFIYNHFPSLQEEHIIGRTDVEIFTGAGVKESQDFKKEVLEKRLPAKREITFETPLFGSKTFLINVEPVFSK
;
A
#
# COMPACT_ATOMS: atom_id res chain seq x y z
N GLU A 1 21.84 -1.27 49.10
CA GLU A 1 20.54 -1.36 48.41
C GLU A 1 20.80 -1.25 46.93
N SER A 2 20.79 -2.40 46.27
CA SER A 2 21.34 -2.59 44.93
C SER A 2 20.43 -1.99 43.87
N ILE A 3 20.96 -1.06 43.08
CA ILE A 3 20.41 -0.53 41.84
C ILE A 3 20.49 -1.64 40.74
N GLN A 4 20.10 -2.87 41.06
CA GLN A 4 20.29 -4.06 40.21
C GLN A 4 18.99 -4.58 39.58
N SER A 5 17.88 -3.84 39.64
CA SER A 5 16.56 -4.40 39.31
C SER A 5 15.74 -3.67 38.25
N LEU A 6 16.34 -2.93 37.30
CA LEU A 6 15.56 -2.20 36.29
C LEU A 6 15.89 -2.43 34.81
N GLU A 7 16.84 -3.30 34.47
CA GLU A 7 16.92 -3.82 33.10
C GLU A 7 16.20 -5.17 33.03
N ARG A 8 14.86 -5.13 32.93
CA ARG A 8 14.15 -6.26 32.32
C ARG A 8 14.67 -6.33 30.89
N GLN A 9 15.61 -7.24 30.62
CA GLN A 9 15.97 -7.60 29.26
C GLN A 9 14.69 -8.02 28.56
N SER A 10 14.25 -7.23 27.60
CA SER A 10 13.10 -7.53 26.76
C SER A 10 13.35 -8.85 26.05
N SER A 11 12.33 -9.70 25.98
CA SER A 11 12.41 -10.89 25.16
C SER A 11 12.64 -10.51 23.70
N PRO A 12 13.30 -11.35 22.88
CA PRO A 12 13.50 -11.07 21.45
C PRO A 12 12.20 -10.73 20.70
N ALA A 13 11.08 -11.30 21.12
CA ALA A 13 9.76 -11.00 20.56
C ALA A 13 9.28 -9.58 20.91
N GLU A 14 9.51 -9.11 22.13
CA GLU A 14 9.17 -7.74 22.56
C GLU A 14 10.02 -6.71 21.83
N GLU A 15 11.32 -6.97 21.66
CA GLU A 15 12.22 -6.10 20.90
C GLU A 15 11.78 -5.99 19.44
N LEU A 16 11.49 -7.13 18.80
CA LEU A 16 10.97 -7.15 17.44
C LEU A 16 9.64 -6.39 17.33
N SER A 17 8.72 -6.61 18.28
CA SER A 17 7.44 -5.89 18.32
C SER A 17 7.64 -4.37 18.45
N GLN A 18 8.61 -3.92 19.25
CA GLN A 18 8.93 -2.50 19.39
C GLN A 18 9.51 -1.91 18.10
N ILE A 19 10.41 -2.64 17.45
CA ILE A 19 10.99 -2.23 16.16
C ILE A 19 9.90 -2.11 15.10
N LEU A 20 9.01 -3.10 14.99
CA LEU A 20 7.88 -3.07 14.05
C LEU A 20 6.94 -1.91 14.34
N LYS A 21 6.59 -1.67 15.61
CA LYS A 21 5.75 -0.54 16.01
C LYS A 21 6.40 0.80 15.65
N ARG A 22 7.71 0.93 15.88
CA ARG A 22 8.47 2.15 15.52
C ARG A 22 8.50 2.37 14.01
N ALA A 23 8.74 1.33 13.23
CA ALA A 23 8.73 1.40 11.77
C ALA A 23 7.34 1.79 11.23
N ASN A 24 6.28 1.16 11.76
CA ASN A 24 4.90 1.48 11.38
C ASN A 24 4.54 2.94 11.72
N ASN A 25 4.87 3.40 12.92
CA ASN A 25 4.62 4.79 13.33
C ASN A 25 5.39 5.79 12.45
N PHE A 26 6.61 5.48 12.07
CA PHE A 26 7.40 6.34 11.19
C PHE A 26 6.77 6.43 9.79
N LEU A 27 6.29 5.32 9.24
CA LEU A 27 5.55 5.29 7.97
C LEU A 27 4.32 6.20 8.04
N HIS A 28 3.49 6.03 9.09
CA HIS A 28 2.32 6.88 9.31
C HIS A 28 2.69 8.37 9.41
N PHE A 29 3.73 8.68 10.21
CA PHE A 29 4.15 10.05 10.44
C PHE A 29 4.56 10.77 9.14
N VAL A 30 5.35 10.10 8.29
CA VAL A 30 5.88 10.67 7.05
C VAL A 30 4.80 10.77 5.97
N LEU A 31 3.89 9.80 5.90
CA LEU A 31 2.96 9.68 4.78
C LEU A 31 1.56 10.23 5.04
N GLN A 32 1.11 10.39 6.28
CA GLN A 32 -0.29 10.78 6.60
C GLN A 32 -0.82 12.02 5.85
N ASN A 33 0.07 12.97 5.50
CA ASN A 33 -0.29 14.19 4.78
C ASN A 33 0.26 14.21 3.33
N ALA A 34 0.93 13.15 2.90
CA ALA A 34 1.48 13.07 1.56
C ALA A 34 0.33 12.81 0.56
N PRO A 35 0.29 13.50 -0.60
CA PRO A 35 -0.77 13.33 -1.60
C PRO A 35 -0.54 12.07 -2.45
N VAL A 36 -0.27 10.94 -1.80
CA VAL A 36 0.02 9.64 -2.42
C VAL A 36 -0.86 8.56 -1.81
N VAL A 37 -1.32 7.64 -2.65
CA VAL A 37 -1.93 6.37 -2.25
C VAL A 37 -0.85 5.30 -2.42
N ILE A 38 -0.67 4.43 -1.43
CA ILE A 38 0.27 3.31 -1.53
C ILE A 38 -0.51 2.02 -1.42
N GLY A 39 -0.34 1.13 -2.39
CA GLY A 39 -0.93 -0.20 -2.38
C GLY A 39 0.13 -1.28 -2.51
N HIS A 40 -0.03 -2.39 -1.80
CA HIS A 40 0.69 -3.62 -2.05
C HIS A 40 -0.30 -4.69 -2.48
N GLN A 41 -0.01 -5.35 -3.59
CA GLN A 41 -0.86 -6.37 -4.19
C GLN A 41 -0.04 -7.63 -4.42
N ASP A 42 -0.70 -8.79 -4.36
CA ASP A 42 -0.09 -10.05 -4.73
C ASP A 42 0.00 -10.22 -6.27
N LYS A 43 0.47 -11.40 -6.71
CA LYS A 43 0.62 -11.73 -8.14
C LYS A 43 -0.71 -11.78 -8.90
N GLU A 44 -1.83 -11.94 -8.21
CA GLU A 44 -3.19 -11.93 -8.78
C GLU A 44 -3.81 -10.51 -8.72
N LEU A 45 -3.01 -9.53 -8.29
CA LEU A 45 -3.38 -8.14 -8.08
C LEU A 45 -4.42 -7.94 -6.97
N LEU A 46 -4.49 -8.85 -6.01
CA LEU A 46 -5.33 -8.69 -4.83
C LEU A 46 -4.61 -7.81 -3.81
N TYR A 47 -5.28 -6.76 -3.32
CA TYR A 47 -4.70 -5.87 -2.30
C TYR A 47 -4.44 -6.61 -0.99
N GLY A 48 -3.18 -6.64 -0.56
CA GLY A 48 -2.79 -7.09 0.78
C GLY A 48 -2.57 -5.94 1.77
N PHE A 49 -2.38 -4.73 1.26
CA PHE A 49 -2.21 -3.52 2.05
C PHE A 49 -2.58 -2.30 1.22
N ILE A 50 -3.17 -1.29 1.86
CA ILE A 50 -3.35 0.03 1.27
C ILE A 50 -3.18 1.12 2.33
N TYR A 51 -2.63 2.26 1.92
CA TYR A 51 -2.44 3.43 2.76
C TYR A 51 -2.89 4.70 2.04
N ASN A 52 -3.43 5.66 2.80
CA ASN A 52 -3.98 6.92 2.28
C ASN A 52 -5.02 6.72 1.16
N HIS A 53 -5.81 5.65 1.23
CA HIS A 53 -6.91 5.47 0.28
C HIS A 53 -7.93 6.61 0.40
N PHE A 54 -8.80 6.72 -0.60
CA PHE A 54 -9.83 7.76 -0.59
C PHE A 54 -10.76 7.60 0.63
N PRO A 55 -11.07 8.67 1.40
CA PRO A 55 -11.73 8.53 2.70
C PRO A 55 -13.10 7.84 2.70
N SER A 56 -13.85 7.94 1.60
CA SER A 56 -15.16 7.29 1.49
C SER A 56 -15.10 5.79 1.18
N LEU A 57 -13.92 5.27 0.82
CA LEU A 57 -13.71 3.85 0.56
C LEU A 57 -13.15 3.20 1.82
N GLN A 58 -13.89 2.27 2.44
CA GLN A 58 -13.38 1.57 3.64
C GLN A 58 -12.37 0.48 3.26
N GLU A 59 -11.39 0.23 4.13
CA GLU A 59 -10.32 -0.74 3.89
C GLU A 59 -10.86 -2.16 3.65
N GLU A 60 -11.90 -2.57 4.39
CA GLU A 60 -12.57 -3.87 4.24
C GLU A 60 -13.16 -4.11 2.84
N HIS A 61 -13.42 -3.04 2.07
CA HIS A 61 -13.90 -3.13 0.70
C HIS A 61 -12.78 -3.19 -0.34
N ILE A 62 -11.51 -3.11 0.10
CA ILE A 62 -10.31 -3.06 -0.76
C ILE A 62 -9.49 -4.34 -0.60
N ILE A 63 -9.22 -4.73 0.66
CA ILE A 63 -8.35 -5.86 0.95
C ILE A 63 -8.92 -7.16 0.36
N GLY A 64 -8.06 -7.93 -0.30
CA GLY A 64 -8.41 -9.17 -0.98
C GLY A 64 -9.14 -9.00 -2.32
N ARG A 65 -9.18 -7.78 -2.88
CA ARG A 65 -9.85 -7.48 -4.17
C ARG A 65 -8.90 -6.86 -5.18
N THR A 66 -9.28 -6.88 -6.45
CA THR A 66 -8.58 -6.24 -7.57
C THR A 66 -9.14 -4.83 -7.86
N ASP A 67 -8.42 -4.02 -8.65
CA ASP A 67 -8.87 -2.68 -9.04
C ASP A 67 -10.26 -2.70 -9.70
N VAL A 68 -10.53 -3.70 -10.55
CA VAL A 68 -11.80 -3.82 -11.29
C VAL A 68 -12.97 -4.32 -10.44
N GLU A 69 -12.71 -4.91 -9.28
CA GLU A 69 -13.74 -5.30 -8.32
C GLU A 69 -14.09 -4.17 -7.34
N ILE A 70 -13.14 -3.25 -7.12
CA ILE A 70 -13.29 -2.11 -6.20
C ILE A 70 -13.86 -0.89 -6.94
N PHE A 71 -13.36 -0.63 -8.14
CA PHE A 71 -13.65 0.57 -8.90
C PHE A 71 -14.37 0.26 -10.21
N THR A 72 -15.21 1.20 -10.62
CA THR A 72 -15.85 1.19 -11.94
C THR A 72 -15.59 2.52 -12.64
N GLY A 73 -15.47 2.48 -13.96
CA GLY A 73 -15.31 3.67 -14.80
C GLY A 73 -14.01 3.67 -15.61
N ALA A 74 -13.74 4.78 -16.28
CA ALA A 74 -12.55 4.93 -17.11
C ALA A 74 -11.27 4.87 -16.26
N GLY A 75 -10.16 4.43 -16.87
CA GLY A 75 -8.86 4.29 -16.20
C GLY A 75 -8.69 3.04 -15.33
N VAL A 76 -9.77 2.43 -14.83
CA VAL A 76 -9.67 1.26 -13.93
C VAL A 76 -9.04 0.06 -14.62
N LYS A 77 -9.59 -0.35 -15.77
CA LYS A 77 -9.04 -1.46 -16.55
C LYS A 77 -7.62 -1.16 -17.05
N GLU A 78 -7.36 0.08 -17.46
CA GLU A 78 -6.04 0.51 -17.91
C GLU A 78 -4.99 0.39 -16.80
N SER A 79 -5.32 0.82 -15.57
CA SER A 79 -4.46 0.65 -14.39
C SER A 79 -4.16 -0.82 -14.12
N GLN A 80 -5.18 -1.68 -14.16
CA GLN A 80 -4.99 -3.11 -13.94
C GLN A 80 -4.11 -3.76 -15.01
N ASP A 81 -4.36 -3.46 -16.28
CA ASP A 81 -3.58 -3.98 -17.40
C ASP A 81 -2.13 -3.48 -17.34
N PHE A 82 -1.92 -2.21 -16.94
CA PHE A 82 -0.58 -1.66 -16.71
C PHE A 82 0.19 -2.40 -15.60
N LYS A 83 -0.47 -2.73 -14.49
CA LYS A 83 0.15 -3.53 -13.42
C LYS A 83 0.53 -4.93 -13.91
N LYS A 84 -0.31 -5.59 -14.72
CA LYS A 84 0.00 -6.88 -15.34
C LYS A 84 1.21 -6.79 -16.27
N GLU A 85 1.26 -5.77 -17.12
CA GLU A 85 2.39 -5.51 -18.02
C GLU A 85 3.71 -5.39 -17.25
N VAL A 86 3.71 -4.68 -16.12
CA VAL A 86 4.90 -4.50 -15.26
C VAL A 86 5.33 -5.83 -14.62
N LEU A 87 4.38 -6.64 -14.14
CA LEU A 87 4.67 -7.97 -13.59
C LEU A 87 5.26 -8.91 -14.66
N GLU A 88 4.72 -8.89 -15.87
CA GLU A 88 5.20 -9.69 -17.00
C GLU A 88 6.62 -9.28 -17.43
N LYS A 89 6.87 -7.98 -17.55
CA LYS A 89 8.18 -7.43 -17.96
C LYS A 89 9.23 -7.50 -16.86
N ARG A 90 8.83 -7.60 -15.59
CA ARG A 90 9.70 -7.57 -14.40
C ARG A 90 10.57 -6.31 -14.29
N LEU A 91 10.10 -5.21 -14.88
CA LEU A 91 10.79 -3.93 -14.87
C LEU A 91 9.86 -2.88 -14.27
N PRO A 92 10.32 -2.06 -13.33
CA PRO A 92 9.50 -1.00 -12.78
C PRO A 92 9.15 0.02 -13.84
N ALA A 93 7.93 0.56 -13.75
CA ALA A 93 7.43 1.53 -14.71
C ALA A 93 6.50 2.54 -14.05
N LYS A 94 6.25 3.64 -14.76
CA LYS A 94 5.26 4.65 -14.38
C LYS A 94 4.40 5.08 -15.55
N ARG A 95 3.14 5.42 -15.30
CA ARG A 95 2.17 5.87 -16.30
C ARG A 95 1.20 6.86 -15.69
N GLU A 96 0.89 7.93 -16.41
CA GLU A 96 -0.24 8.80 -16.06
C GLU A 96 -1.54 8.15 -16.55
N ILE A 97 -2.50 7.98 -15.64
CA ILE A 97 -3.80 7.39 -15.95
C ILE A 97 -4.88 8.32 -15.41
N THR A 98 -5.83 8.68 -16.26
CA THR A 98 -7.02 9.44 -15.87
C THR A 98 -8.13 8.48 -15.51
N PHE A 99 -8.57 8.57 -14.26
CA PHE A 99 -9.70 7.81 -13.76
C PHE A 99 -10.94 8.68 -13.79
N GLU A 100 -12.07 8.09 -14.20
CA GLU A 100 -13.38 8.71 -14.08
C GLU A 100 -14.29 7.77 -13.31
N THR A 101 -14.38 7.96 -12.00
CA THR A 101 -15.14 7.08 -11.12
C THR A 101 -16.20 7.85 -10.33
N PRO A 102 -17.29 7.18 -9.88
CA PRO A 102 -18.25 7.81 -8.98
C PRO A 102 -17.67 8.26 -7.64
N LEU A 103 -16.54 7.68 -7.20
CA LEU A 103 -15.96 7.93 -5.88
C LEU A 103 -15.26 9.30 -5.77
N PHE A 104 -14.53 9.70 -6.81
CA PHE A 104 -13.70 10.90 -6.78
C PHE A 104 -13.75 11.71 -8.09
N GLY A 105 -14.67 11.39 -9.00
CA GLY A 105 -14.81 12.08 -10.28
C GLY A 105 -13.65 11.82 -11.23
N SER A 106 -13.39 12.79 -12.12
CA SER A 106 -12.27 12.76 -13.05
C SER A 106 -10.98 13.21 -12.35
N LYS A 107 -9.97 12.32 -12.30
CA LYS A 107 -8.68 12.62 -11.69
C LYS A 107 -7.55 11.85 -12.37
N THR A 108 -6.46 12.56 -12.69
CA THR A 108 -5.24 11.95 -13.23
C THR A 108 -4.27 11.62 -12.11
N PHE A 109 -3.74 10.40 -12.13
CA PHE A 109 -2.70 9.93 -11.23
C PHE A 109 -1.46 9.51 -12.01
N LEU A 110 -0.28 9.89 -11.53
CA LEU A 110 0.96 9.22 -11.93
C LEU A 110 1.09 7.92 -11.13
N ILE A 111 0.76 6.80 -11.74
CA ILE A 111 0.89 5.47 -11.14
C ILE A 111 2.33 4.99 -11.31
N ASN A 112 2.99 4.66 -10.21
CA ASN A 112 4.31 4.03 -10.21
C ASN A 112 4.13 2.58 -9.72
N VAL A 113 4.62 1.61 -10.49
CA VAL A 113 4.50 0.17 -10.17
C VAL A 113 5.89 -0.43 -10.12
N GLU A 114 6.22 -1.01 -8.97
CA GLU A 114 7.47 -1.74 -8.71
C GLU A 114 7.13 -3.23 -8.52
N PRO A 115 7.61 -4.14 -9.39
CA PRO A 115 7.37 -5.56 -9.21
C PRO A 115 8.27 -6.10 -8.08
N VAL A 116 7.66 -6.62 -7.01
CA VAL A 116 8.39 -7.17 -5.85
C VAL A 116 8.53 -8.68 -6.02
N PHE A 117 9.77 -9.14 -6.20
CA PHE A 117 10.11 -10.56 -6.20
C PHE A 117 10.85 -10.89 -4.90
N SER A 118 10.50 -12.01 -4.26
CA SER A 118 11.32 -12.54 -3.16
C SER A 118 12.74 -12.77 -3.67
N LYS A 119 13.73 -12.17 -2.99
CA LYS A 119 15.14 -12.48 -3.20
C LYS A 119 15.46 -13.90 -2.74
#